data_AF-A0A645JDP1-F1
#
_entry.id   AF-A0A645JDP1-F1
#
_cell.length_a   1.000
_cell.length_b   1.000
_cell.length_c   1.000
_cell.angle_alpha   90.00
_cell.angle_beta   90.00
_cell.angle_gamma   90.00
#
_symmetry.space_group_name_H-M   'P 1'
#
loop_
_entity.id
_entity.type
_entity.pdbx_description
1 polymer ?
#
loop_
_entity_poly.entity_id
_entity_poly.type
_entity_poly.pdbx_seq_one_letter_code
_entity_poly.pdbx_strand_id
1 'polypeptide(L)'
;MAQAETRIDFNKGYTSKGFAKKVFHLHLRKFGDNDELYFRDYLNKHPEIAQKYGKLKLSLWKQFEHNRDGYTESKTAFVREYTSKAIMEYEKTYQ
;
A
#
# COMPACT_ATOMS: atom_id res chain seq x y z
N MET A 1 -16.65 1.71 1.60
CA MET A 1 -16.11 0.36 1.83
C MET A 1 -15.88 -0.23 0.45
N ALA A 2 -14.72 -0.82 0.20
CA ALA A 2 -14.46 -1.55 -1.04
C ALA A 2 -14.45 -3.04 -0.69
N GLN A 3 -15.20 -3.84 -1.44
CA GLN A 3 -15.36 -5.26 -1.22
C GLN A 3 -15.14 -6.00 -2.53
N ALA A 4 -14.20 -6.94 -2.50
CA ALA A 4 -14.05 -7.99 -3.49
C ALA A 4 -14.29 -9.35 -2.79
N GLU A 5 -14.42 -10.42 -3.57
CA GLU A 5 -14.72 -11.76 -3.08
C GLU A 5 -13.75 -12.25 -1.99
N THR A 6 -12.49 -11.81 -2.03
CA THR A 6 -11.42 -12.22 -1.10
C THR A 6 -10.85 -11.09 -0.25
N ARG A 7 -11.29 -9.84 -0.45
CA ARG A 7 -10.70 -8.62 0.14
C ARG A 7 -11.79 -7.68 0.66
N ILE A 8 -11.70 -7.27 1.92
CA ILE A 8 -12.58 -6.24 2.50
C ILE A 8 -11.74 -5.14 3.14
N ASP A 9 -12.01 -3.88 2.77
CA ASP A 9 -11.32 -2.72 3.32
C ASP A 9 -12.26 -1.87 4.20
N PHE A 10 -11.89 -1.74 5.48
CA PHE A 10 -12.56 -0.87 6.45
C PHE A 10 -11.74 0.39 6.67
N ASN A 11 -12.39 1.55 6.56
CA ASN A 11 -11.76 2.84 6.77
C ASN A 11 -12.47 3.59 7.90
N LYS A 12 -11.72 4.16 8.84
CA LYS A 12 -12.25 4.98 9.93
C LYS A 12 -11.51 6.32 9.99
N GLY A 13 -12.25 7.40 10.23
CA GLY A 13 -11.70 8.75 10.34
C GLY A 13 -11.85 9.61 9.09
N TYR A 14 -12.60 9.15 8.09
CA TYR A 14 -13.04 9.96 6.95
C TYR A 14 -14.36 10.65 7.33
N THR A 15 -14.41 11.98 7.25
CA THR A 15 -15.58 12.79 7.65
C THR A 15 -15.94 13.79 6.53
N SER A 16 -17.13 14.37 6.61
CA SER A 16 -17.55 15.44 5.68
C SER A 16 -16.69 16.71 5.79
N LYS A 17 -15.97 16.91 6.89
CA LYS A 17 -15.05 18.03 7.13
C LYS A 17 -13.57 17.67 6.85
N GLY A 18 -13.31 16.53 6.20
CA GLY A 18 -11.96 16.00 5.97
C GLY A 18 -11.60 14.88 6.93
N PHE A 19 -10.33 14.78 7.33
CA PHE A 19 -9.83 13.70 8.18
C PHE A 19 -10.01 14.01 9.67
N ALA A 20 -10.41 12.99 10.44
CA ALA A 20 -10.31 13.01 11.89
C ALA A 20 -8.82 13.02 12.34
N LYS A 21 -8.57 13.38 13.60
CA LYS A 21 -7.21 13.37 14.18
C LYS A 21 -6.48 12.03 14.02
N LYS A 22 -7.21 10.92 14.00
CA LYS A 22 -6.68 9.58 13.75
C LYS A 22 -7.45 8.93 12.60
N VAL A 23 -6.72 8.45 11.60
CA VAL A 23 -7.26 7.74 10.44
C VAL A 23 -6.72 6.31 10.47
N PHE A 24 -7.59 5.33 10.25
CA PHE A 24 -7.25 3.92 10.27
C PHE A 24 -7.78 3.21 9.03
N HIS A 25 -6.97 2.29 8.53
CA HIS A 25 -7.30 1.37 7.44
C HIS A 25 -7.10 -0.04 7.99
N LEU A 26 -8.15 -0.84 7.96
CA LEU A 26 -8.10 -2.26 8.30
C LEU A 26 -8.39 -3.05 7.02
N HIS A 27 -7.40 -3.83 6.60
CA HIS A 27 -7.49 -4.71 5.45
C HIS A 27 -7.76 -6.13 5.95
N LEU A 28 -8.94 -6.66 5.64
CA LEU A 28 -9.26 -8.06 5.84
C LEU A 28 -8.97 -8.82 4.54
N ARG A 29 -8.13 -9.84 4.64
CA ARG A 29 -7.64 -10.66 3.52
C ARG A 29 -7.90 -12.14 3.82
N LYS A 30 -8.13 -12.94 2.77
CA LYS A 30 -8.13 -14.41 2.88
C LYS A 30 -6.70 -14.90 3.13
N PHE A 31 -6.56 -16.04 3.82
CA PHE A 31 -5.26 -16.69 3.98
C PHE A 31 -4.59 -16.91 2.60
N GLY A 32 -3.29 -16.62 2.52
CA GLY A 32 -2.49 -16.64 1.29
C GLY A 32 -2.46 -15.30 0.51
N ASP A 33 -3.38 -14.37 0.78
CA ASP A 33 -3.41 -13.04 0.16
C ASP A 33 -2.60 -12.03 1.01
N ASN A 34 -1.28 -12.04 0.78
CA ASN A 34 -0.28 -11.45 1.69
C ASN A 34 0.67 -10.45 1.01
N ASP A 35 0.27 -9.85 -0.12
CA ASP A 35 1.08 -8.90 -0.90
C ASP A 35 1.68 -7.79 -0.03
N GLU A 36 0.90 -7.25 0.92
CA GLU A 36 1.34 -6.17 1.81
C GLU A 36 2.48 -6.61 2.75
N LEU A 37 2.53 -7.88 3.16
CA LEU A 37 3.59 -8.42 4.01
C LEU A 37 4.90 -8.57 3.23
N TYR A 38 4.84 -9.13 2.02
CA TYR A 38 6.00 -9.23 1.12
C TYR A 38 6.59 -7.85 0.83
N PHE A 39 5.74 -6.87 0.48
CA PHE A 39 6.19 -5.50 0.22
C PHE A 39 6.85 -4.87 1.45
N ARG A 40 6.25 -5.00 2.63
CA ARG A 40 6.80 -4.48 3.90
C ARG A 40 8.19 -5.03 4.15
N ASP A 41 8.35 -6.35 4.08
CA ASP A 41 9.59 -7.00 4.45
C ASP A 41 10.71 -6.72 3.45
N TYR A 42 10.36 -6.60 2.17
CA TYR A 42 11.31 -6.17 1.14
C TYR A 42 11.82 -4.76 1.41
N LEU A 43 10.94 -3.81 1.72
CA LEU A 43 11.38 -2.45 2.06
C LEU A 43 12.24 -2.40 3.34
N ASN A 44 11.97 -3.25 4.33
CA ASN A 44 12.77 -3.33 5.55
C ASN A 44 14.19 -3.86 5.29
N LYS A 45 14.33 -4.80 4.35
CA LYS A 45 15.62 -5.39 3.95
C LYS A 45 16.40 -4.52 2.95
N HIS A 46 15.72 -3.65 2.21
CA HIS A 46 16.29 -2.79 1.17
C HIS A 46 16.06 -1.29 1.45
N PRO A 47 16.80 -0.67 2.39
CA PRO A 47 16.63 0.74 2.75
C PRO A 47 16.73 1.71 1.58
N GLU A 48 17.55 1.40 0.58
CA GLU A 48 17.70 2.17 -0.65
C GLU A 48 16.42 2.20 -1.49
N ILE A 49 15.68 1.09 -1.53
CA ILE A 49 14.39 0.98 -2.21
C ILE A 49 13.30 1.69 -1.40
N ALA A 50 13.32 1.55 -0.08
CA ALA A 50 12.44 2.33 0.81
C ALA A 50 12.64 3.84 0.63
N GLN A 51 13.89 4.30 0.46
CA GLN A 51 14.20 5.70 0.18
C GLN A 51 13.63 6.14 -1.19
N LYS A 52 13.77 5.32 -2.24
CA LYS A 52 13.17 5.59 -3.55
C LYS A 52 11.64 5.69 -3.45
N TYR A 53 11.00 4.78 -2.72
CA TYR A 53 9.56 4.83 -2.50
C TYR A 53 9.12 6.10 -1.75
N GLY A 54 9.90 6.51 -0.74
CA GLY A 54 9.68 7.76 -0.01
C GLY A 54 9.74 8.98 -0.93
N LYS A 55 10.77 9.08 -1.78
CA LYS A 55 10.93 10.15 -2.77
C LYS A 55 9.77 10.19 -3.76
N LEU A 56 9.34 9.03 -4.27
CA LEU A 56 8.18 8.92 -5.17
C LEU A 56 6.89 9.43 -4.49
N LYS A 57 6.63 9.02 -3.24
CA LYS A 57 5.45 9.50 -2.51
C LYS A 57 5.46 11.02 -2.31
N LEU A 58 6.62 11.59 -2.00
CA LEU A 58 6.76 13.04 -1.82
C LEU A 58 6.55 13.81 -3.13
N SER A 59 7.07 13.31 -4.26
CA SER A 59 6.86 13.96 -5.56
C SER A 59 5.40 13.92 -6.00
N LEU A 60 4.69 12.82 -5.71
CA LEU A 60 3.27 12.66 -6.05
C LEU A 60 2.34 13.44 -5.12
N TRP A 61 2.73 13.72 -3.88
CA TRP A 61 1.85 14.37 -2.90
C TRP A 61 1.31 15.71 -3.42
N LYS A 62 2.18 16.57 -3.97
CA LYS A 62 1.75 17.88 -4.47
C LYS A 62 0.95 17.79 -5.76
N GLN A 63 1.32 16.88 -6.65
CA GLN A 63 0.62 16.68 -7.92
C GLN A 63 -0.82 16.16 -7.71
N PHE A 64 -1.04 15.36 -6.67
CA PHE A 64 -2.32 14.69 -6.41
C PHE A 64 -2.98 15.16 -5.10
N GLU A 65 -2.73 16.39 -4.67
CA GLU A 65 -3.19 16.94 -3.37
C GLU A 65 -4.70 16.77 -3.13
N HIS A 66 -5.51 16.87 -4.19
CA HIS A 66 -6.97 16.69 -4.15
C HIS A 66 -7.45 15.45 -4.89
N ASN A 67 -6.55 14.59 -5.36
CA ASN A 67 -6.88 13.40 -6.14
C ASN A 67 -6.25 12.15 -5.50
N ARG A 68 -6.93 11.62 -4.48
CA ARG A 68 -6.48 10.42 -3.75
C ARG A 68 -6.31 9.20 -4.65
N ASP A 69 -7.22 9.01 -5.60
CA ASP A 69 -7.21 7.83 -6.46
C ASP A 69 -6.04 7.92 -7.46
N GLY A 70 -5.81 9.10 -8.04
CA GLY A 70 -4.63 9.37 -8.86
C GLY A 70 -3.32 9.21 -8.11
N TYR A 71 -3.24 9.62 -6.84
CA TYR A 71 -2.07 9.38 -5.99
C TYR A 71 -1.83 7.88 -5.77
N THR A 72 -2.91 7.11 -5.59
CA THR A 72 -2.84 5.66 -5.38
C THR A 72 -2.38 4.96 -6.65
N GLU A 73 -2.98 5.29 -7.79
CA GLU A 73 -2.65 4.69 -9.09
C GLU A 73 -1.20 5.00 -9.50
N SER A 74 -0.74 6.23 -9.28
CA SER A 74 0.59 6.69 -9.74
C SER A 74 1.76 6.00 -9.04
N LYS A 75 1.54 5.31 -7.92
CA LYS A 75 2.55 4.50 -7.25
C LYS A 75 2.31 2.98 -7.39
N THR A 76 1.21 2.57 -8.02
CA THR A 76 0.82 1.16 -8.17
C THR A 76 1.91 0.34 -8.85
N ALA A 77 2.52 0.86 -9.93
CA ALA A 77 3.58 0.16 -10.65
C ALA A 77 4.79 -0.14 -9.76
N PHE A 78 5.23 0.86 -8.96
CA PHE A 78 6.33 0.69 -8.01
C PHE A 78 6.01 -0.39 -6.97
N VAL A 79 4.82 -0.32 -6.36
CA VAL A 79 4.42 -1.31 -5.35
C VAL A 79 4.41 -2.72 -5.94
N ARG A 80 3.77 -2.91 -7.10
CA ARG A 80 3.71 -4.21 -7.79
C ARG A 80 5.08 -4.76 -8.13
N GLU A 81 5.99 -3.93 -8.65
CA GLU A 81 7.34 -4.36 -9.02
C GLU A 81 8.08 -4.98 -7.81
N TYR A 82 8.09 -4.27 -6.68
CA TYR A 82 8.83 -4.72 -5.51
C TYR A 82 8.10 -5.79 -4.71
N THR A 83 6.77 -5.85 -4.74
CA THR A 83 6.02 -7.01 -4.22
C THR A 83 6.38 -8.26 -5.02
N SER A 84 6.41 -8.20 -6.35
CA SER A 84 6.80 -9.36 -7.18
C SER A 84 8.24 -9.79 -6.92
N LYS A 85 9.18 -8.85 -6.78
CA LYS A 85 10.57 -9.16 -6.38
C LYS A 85 10.64 -9.86 -5.03
N ALA A 86 9.88 -9.37 -4.06
CA ALA A 86 9.80 -9.96 -2.72
C ALA A 86 9.23 -11.38 -2.75
N ILE A 87 8.19 -11.65 -3.54
CA ILE A 87 7.62 -12.99 -3.69
C ILE A 87 8.62 -13.95 -4.34
N MET A 88 9.41 -13.47 -5.33
CA MET A 88 10.47 -14.28 -5.94
C MET A 88 11.61 -14.58 -4.98
N GLU A 89 11.97 -13.63 -4.11
CA GLU A 89 13.09 -13.77 -3.17
C GLU A 89 12.74 -14.56 -1.91
N TYR A 90 11.51 -14.41 -1.39
CA TYR A 90 11.06 -15.02 -0.12
C TYR A 90 10.14 -16.23 -0.35
N GLU A 91 10.02 -16.70 -1.59
CA GLU A 91 9.18 -17.82 -1.98
C GLU A 91 7.75 -17.72 -1.40
N LYS A 92 7.25 -18.84 -0.85
CA LYS A 92 5.90 -19.01 -0.30
C LYS A 92 5.86 -18.80 1.23
N THR A 93 6.70 -17.92 1.77
CA THR A 93 6.78 -17.66 3.23
C THR A 93 5.42 -17.40 3.89
N TYR A 94 4.51 -16.77 3.15
CA TYR A 94 3.16 -16.43 3.60
C TYR A 94 2.06 -17.19 2.85
N GLN A 95 2.29 -18.45 2.45
CA GLN A 95 1.26 -19.30 1.84
C GLN A 95 0.73 -20.39 2.77
#